data_AF-A0A6B2CB61-F1
#
_entry.id   AF-A0A6B2CB61-F1
#
_cell.length_a   1.000
_cell.length_b   1.000
_cell.length_c   1.000
_cell.angle_alpha   90.00
_cell.angle_beta   90.00
_cell.angle_gamma   90.00
#
_symmetry.space_group_name_H-M   'P 1'
#
loop_
_entity.id
_entity.type
_entity.pdbx_description
1 polymer ?
#
loop_
_entity_poly.entity_id
_entity_poly.type
_entity_poly.pdbx_seq_one_letter_code
_entity_poly.pdbx_strand_id
1 'polypeptide(L)'
;MSVLRDFLHNISRIFYELGIYRKIFIYPLILFLISLILTIFSATFNMIMIWILSLIYSMIMILIYRPHIKILRDIYILLFFLAVVPGTPLLFFEIDKQSITYDPLNINSIERFIMFLSRVLIAPTPFIVTIISLGWPVVSKELMKIPSLKKYIIYINYVSYVD
;
A
#
# COMPACT_ATOMS: atom_id res chain seq x y z
N MET A 1 -19.78 -5.20 15.01
CA MET A 1 -19.16 -5.39 13.68
C MET A 1 -17.74 -4.88 13.74
N SER A 2 -16.74 -5.67 13.36
CA SER A 2 -15.34 -5.25 13.54
C SER A 2 -14.90 -4.40 12.36
N VAL A 3 -14.34 -3.22 12.64
CA VAL A 3 -13.79 -2.28 11.65
C VAL A 3 -12.82 -2.96 10.68
N LEU A 4 -12.10 -3.99 11.16
CA LEU A 4 -11.22 -4.81 10.34
C LEU A 4 -11.97 -5.57 9.23
N ARG A 5 -13.19 -6.07 9.51
CA ARG A 5 -14.03 -6.77 8.53
C ARG A 5 -14.45 -5.83 7.40
N ASP A 6 -14.93 -4.63 7.74
CA ASP A 6 -15.43 -3.67 6.76
C ASP A 6 -14.27 -3.10 5.90
N PHE A 7 -13.10 -2.92 6.51
CA PHE A 7 -11.89 -2.53 5.80
C PHE A 7 -11.44 -3.60 4.81
N LEU A 8 -11.35 -4.87 5.24
CA LEU A 8 -10.96 -5.98 4.37
C LEU A 8 -11.96 -6.20 3.21
N HIS A 9 -13.25 -6.02 3.47
CA HIS A 9 -14.32 -6.10 2.46
C HIS A 9 -14.19 -5.01 1.40
N ASN A 10 -14.00 -3.74 1.80
CA ASN A 10 -13.84 -2.64 0.85
C ASN A 10 -12.58 -2.81 -0.01
N ILE A 11 -11.50 -3.33 0.57
CA ILE A 11 -10.27 -3.63 -0.15
C ILE A 11 -10.49 -4.75 -1.18
N SER A 12 -11.18 -5.84 -0.81
CA SER A 12 -11.41 -6.95 -1.74
C SER A 12 -12.31 -6.54 -2.91
N ARG A 13 -13.33 -5.72 -2.65
CA ARG A 13 -14.22 -5.18 -3.69
C ARG A 13 -13.47 -4.31 -4.67
N ILE A 14 -12.62 -3.38 -4.18
CA ILE A 14 -11.73 -2.60 -5.04
C ILE A 14 -10.97 -3.58 -5.92
N PHE A 15 -10.22 -4.52 -5.33
CA PHE A 15 -9.38 -5.43 -6.12
C PHE A 15 -10.10 -6.38 -7.09
N TYR A 16 -11.38 -6.68 -6.87
CA TYR A 16 -12.20 -7.46 -7.81
C TYR A 16 -12.61 -6.61 -9.03
N GLU A 17 -13.04 -5.36 -8.81
CA GLU A 17 -13.33 -4.40 -9.89
C GLU A 17 -12.07 -4.06 -10.72
N LEU A 18 -10.87 -4.30 -10.17
CA LEU A 18 -9.59 -4.16 -10.86
C LEU A 18 -9.21 -5.34 -11.77
N GLY A 19 -10.03 -6.37 -11.87
CA GLY A 19 -9.78 -7.62 -12.60
C GLY A 19 -9.69 -7.48 -14.12
N ILE A 20 -8.66 -6.79 -14.63
CA ILE A 20 -8.32 -6.79 -16.06
C ILE A 20 -7.29 -7.88 -16.30
N TYR A 21 -7.83 -9.07 -16.60
CA TYR A 21 -7.08 -10.29 -16.85
C TYR A 21 -6.13 -10.12 -18.05
N ARG A 22 -4.84 -9.87 -17.79
CA ARG A 22 -3.77 -10.05 -18.75
C ARG A 22 -2.98 -11.33 -18.42
N LYS A 23 -2.61 -12.10 -19.44
CA LYS A 23 -1.74 -13.29 -19.29
C LYS A 23 -0.41 -12.87 -18.67
N ILE A 24 -0.25 -13.13 -17.38
CA ILE A 24 0.99 -12.88 -16.62
C ILE A 24 1.93 -14.06 -16.85
N PHE A 25 3.13 -13.80 -17.37
CA PHE A 25 4.15 -14.81 -17.70
C PHE A 25 5.14 -15.13 -16.55
N ILE A 26 4.97 -14.55 -15.36
CA ILE A 26 5.93 -14.63 -14.25
C ILE A 26 5.24 -15.12 -12.96
N TYR A 27 5.92 -15.96 -12.18
CA TYR A 27 5.47 -16.52 -10.89
C TYR A 27 4.79 -15.49 -9.96
N PRO A 28 3.43 -15.43 -9.89
CA PRO A 28 2.73 -14.32 -9.25
C PRO A 28 2.96 -14.24 -7.74
N LEU A 29 3.13 -15.41 -7.09
CA LEU A 29 3.44 -15.49 -5.66
C LEU A 29 4.75 -14.80 -5.31
N ILE A 30 5.79 -15.01 -6.13
CA ILE A 30 7.13 -14.45 -5.90
C ILE A 30 7.07 -12.92 -6.02
N LEU A 31 6.42 -12.41 -7.06
CA LEU A 31 6.24 -10.97 -7.26
C LEU A 31 5.47 -10.34 -6.08
N PHE A 32 4.39 -10.98 -5.65
CA PHE A 32 3.62 -10.54 -4.48
C PHE A 32 4.50 -10.48 -3.22
N LEU A 33 5.23 -11.57 -2.90
CA LEU A 33 6.07 -11.63 -1.71
C LEU A 33 7.22 -10.61 -1.74
N ILE A 34 7.89 -10.43 -2.89
CA ILE A 34 8.94 -9.42 -3.05
C ILE A 34 8.34 -8.03 -2.82
N SER A 35 7.19 -7.72 -3.42
CA SER A 35 6.53 -6.42 -3.26
C SER A 35 6.12 -6.14 -1.81
N LEU A 36 5.67 -7.18 -1.09
CA LEU A 36 5.30 -7.10 0.32
C LEU A 36 6.54 -6.85 1.19
N ILE A 37 7.62 -7.61 0.99
CA ILE A 37 8.89 -7.43 1.71
C ILE A 37 9.42 -6.01 1.48
N LEU A 38 9.48 -5.57 0.21
CA LEU A 38 9.98 -4.25 -0.15
C LEU A 38 9.16 -3.14 0.49
N THR A 39 7.83 -3.31 0.52
CA THR A 39 6.90 -2.40 1.20
C THR A 39 7.15 -2.33 2.70
N ILE A 40 7.30 -3.48 3.37
CA ILE A 40 7.58 -3.53 4.82
C ILE A 40 8.92 -2.85 5.10
N PHE A 41 9.98 -3.19 4.37
CA PHE A 41 11.30 -2.60 4.57
C PHE A 41 11.31 -1.08 4.30
N SER A 42 10.64 -0.63 3.24
CA SER A 42 10.50 0.79 2.94
C SER A 42 9.69 1.54 4.00
N ALA A 43 8.69 0.87 4.56
CA ALA A 43 7.84 1.39 5.62
C ALA A 43 8.49 1.34 7.00
N THR A 44 9.52 0.53 7.26
CA THR A 44 10.20 0.41 8.58
C THR A 44 11.52 1.15 8.64
N PHE A 45 12.34 1.07 7.59
CA PHE A 45 13.67 1.65 7.56
C PHE A 45 13.65 3.00 6.85
N ASN A 46 14.20 4.05 7.50
CA ASN A 46 14.36 5.37 6.91
C ASN A 46 15.64 5.46 6.07
N MET A 47 15.83 4.55 5.12
CA MET A 47 16.99 4.53 4.22
C MET A 47 16.57 4.93 2.82
N ILE A 48 17.10 6.04 2.32
CA ILE A 48 16.80 6.57 0.98
C ILE A 48 17.00 5.52 -0.11
N MET A 49 17.99 4.64 0.04
CA MET A 49 18.29 3.55 -0.88
C MET A 49 17.13 2.56 -1.04
N ILE A 50 16.42 2.22 0.05
CA ILE A 50 15.29 1.30 0.01
C ILE A 50 14.10 1.96 -0.70
N TRP A 51 13.91 3.27 -0.51
CA TRP A 51 12.87 4.03 -1.21
C TRP A 51 13.14 4.09 -2.72
N ILE A 52 14.39 4.34 -3.12
CA ILE A 52 14.81 4.31 -4.52
C ILE A 52 14.57 2.93 -5.14
N LEU A 53 15.00 1.85 -4.47
CA LEU A 53 14.75 0.47 -4.91
C LEU A 53 13.25 0.18 -5.06
N SER A 54 12.44 0.67 -4.12
CA SER A 54 10.97 0.53 -4.15
C SER A 54 10.36 1.21 -5.37
N LEU A 55 10.81 2.42 -5.69
CA LEU A 55 10.35 3.17 -6.85
C LEU A 55 10.80 2.52 -8.16
N ILE A 56 12.06 2.06 -8.25
CA ILE A 56 12.58 1.36 -9.43
C ILE A 56 11.77 0.08 -9.69
N TYR A 57 11.57 -0.74 -8.66
CA TYR A 57 10.75 -1.96 -8.77
C TYR A 57 9.34 -1.62 -9.27
N SER A 58 8.71 -0.61 -8.68
CA SER A 58 7.36 -0.20 -9.05
C SER A 58 7.27 0.30 -10.48
N MET A 59 8.26 1.09 -10.94
CA MET A 59 8.34 1.55 -12.33
C MET A 59 8.51 0.40 -13.31
N ILE A 60 9.36 -0.58 -13.00
CA ILE A 60 9.52 -1.80 -13.81
C ILE A 60 8.17 -2.54 -13.91
N MET A 61 7.46 -2.72 -12.79
CA MET A 61 6.16 -3.37 -12.78
C MET A 61 5.11 -2.60 -13.58
N ILE A 62 5.09 -1.26 -13.47
CA ILE A 62 4.20 -0.40 -14.28
C ILE A 62 4.49 -0.57 -15.77
N LEU A 63 5.76 -0.60 -16.17
CA LEU A 63 6.15 -0.74 -17.59
C LEU A 63 5.78 -2.10 -18.16
N ILE A 64 6.00 -3.18 -17.41
CA ILE A 64 5.73 -4.55 -17.82
C ILE A 64 4.22 -4.81 -17.90
N TYR A 65 3.49 -4.49 -16.83
CA TYR A 65 2.09 -4.89 -16.68
C TYR A 65 1.09 -3.83 -17.13
N ARG A 66 1.53 -2.57 -17.21
CA ARG A 66 0.71 -1.41 -17.60
C ARG A 66 -0.61 -1.36 -16.83
N PRO A 67 -0.56 -1.24 -15.49
CA PRO A 67 -1.76 -1.18 -14.66
C PRO A 67 -2.62 0.01 -15.05
N HIS A 68 -3.91 -0.07 -14.73
CA HIS A 68 -4.87 0.98 -15.04
C HIS A 68 -4.57 2.24 -14.23
N ILE A 69 -4.09 3.28 -14.91
CA ILE A 69 -3.64 4.54 -14.28
C ILE A 69 -4.75 5.20 -13.46
N LYS A 70 -6.01 5.10 -13.90
CA LYS A 70 -7.17 5.65 -13.15
C LYS A 70 -7.25 5.08 -11.74
N ILE A 71 -7.12 3.76 -11.63
CA ILE A 71 -7.19 3.04 -10.35
C ILE A 71 -5.99 3.37 -9.47
N LEU A 72 -4.80 3.38 -10.06
CA LEU A 72 -3.58 3.74 -9.36
C LEU A 72 -3.74 5.13 -8.73
N ARG A 73 -4.21 6.11 -9.52
CA ARG A 73 -4.49 7.47 -9.07
C ARG A 73 -5.51 7.49 -7.93
N ASP A 74 -6.64 6.78 -8.06
CA ASP A 74 -7.71 6.81 -7.05
C ASP A 74 -7.23 6.24 -5.70
N ILE A 75 -6.38 5.19 -5.72
CA ILE A 75 -5.73 4.65 -4.52
C ILE A 75 -4.76 5.67 -3.91
N TYR A 76 -3.95 6.36 -4.72
CA TYR A 76 -3.03 7.38 -4.21
C TYR A 76 -3.75 8.60 -3.65
N ILE A 77 -4.88 9.02 -4.23
CA ILE A 77 -5.71 10.08 -3.68
C ILE A 77 -6.20 9.68 -2.27
N LEU A 78 -6.71 8.46 -2.12
CA LEU A 78 -7.17 7.95 -0.84
C LEU A 78 -6.02 7.86 0.19
N LEU A 79 -4.84 7.37 -0.21
CA LEU A 79 -3.64 7.36 0.62
C LEU A 79 -3.20 8.76 1.03
N PHE A 80 -3.25 9.73 0.11
CA PHE A 80 -2.90 11.11 0.40
C PHE A 80 -3.82 11.69 1.47
N PHE A 81 -5.13 11.51 1.35
CA PHE A 81 -6.07 11.94 2.40
C PHE A 81 -5.81 11.24 3.74
N LEU A 82 -5.58 9.92 3.72
CA LEU A 82 -5.25 9.15 4.91
C LEU A 82 -3.91 9.55 5.54
N ALA A 83 -2.98 10.12 4.78
CA ALA A 83 -1.71 10.61 5.28
C ALA A 83 -1.82 12.05 5.81
N VAL A 84 -2.55 12.92 5.12
CA VAL A 84 -2.64 14.33 5.52
C VAL A 84 -3.32 14.48 6.88
N VAL A 85 -4.42 13.75 7.13
CA VAL A 85 -5.15 13.85 8.41
C VAL A 85 -4.26 13.58 9.63
N PRO A 86 -3.58 12.42 9.76
CA PRO A 86 -2.66 12.16 10.86
C PRO A 86 -1.32 12.89 10.73
N GLY A 87 -0.97 13.40 9.55
CA GLY A 87 0.24 14.18 9.32
C GLY A 87 0.13 15.63 9.79
N THR A 88 -1.04 16.26 9.70
CA THR A 88 -1.23 17.67 10.08
C THR A 88 -0.76 18.04 11.49
N PRO A 89 -0.94 17.21 12.54
CA PRO A 89 -0.39 17.50 13.86
C PRO A 89 1.15 17.68 13.84
N LEU A 90 1.87 17.00 12.96
CA LEU A 90 3.34 17.10 12.85
C LEU A 90 3.81 18.52 12.45
N LEU A 91 2.93 19.34 11.84
CA LEU A 91 3.25 20.71 11.47
C LEU A 91 3.20 21.68 12.66
N PHE A 92 2.46 21.33 13.71
CA PHE A 92 2.13 22.24 14.82
C PHE A 92 2.71 21.80 16.17
N PHE A 93 3.06 20.52 16.33
CA PHE A 93 3.60 20.00 17.58
C PHE A 93 5.11 19.78 17.49
N GLU A 94 5.87 20.65 18.15
CA GLU A 94 7.22 20.32 18.57
C GLU A 94 7.14 19.40 19.79
N ILE A 95 7.43 18.12 19.58
CA ILE A 95 7.67 17.19 20.68
C ILE A 95 9.13 17.40 21.12
N ASP A 96 9.39 18.51 21.81
CA ASP A 96 10.62 18.66 22.59
C ASP A 96 10.37 18.17 24.02
N LYS A 97 11.34 17.44 24.58
CA LYS A 97 11.17 16.52 25.72
C LYS A 97 10.63 17.14 27.02
N GLN A 98 10.40 18.45 27.11
CA GLN A 98 10.00 19.12 28.36
C GLN A 98 8.92 20.22 28.24
N SER A 99 8.48 20.61 27.05
CA SER A 99 7.34 21.53 26.91
C SER A 99 6.71 21.45 25.52
N ILE A 100 5.37 21.35 25.46
CA ILE A 100 4.62 21.53 24.21
C ILE A 100 4.59 23.04 23.96
N THR A 101 5.61 23.56 23.27
CA THR A 101 5.62 24.93 22.80
C THR A 101 4.94 24.94 21.44
N TYR A 102 3.87 25.72 21.29
CA TYR A 102 3.16 25.86 20.03
C TYR A 102 3.88 26.89 19.17
N ASP A 103 4.85 26.45 18.37
CA ASP A 103 5.53 27.31 17.40
C ASP A 103 5.10 26.90 15.99
N PRO A 104 4.09 27.58 15.40
CA PRO A 104 3.56 27.19 14.10
C PRO A 104 4.63 27.41 13.02
N LEU A 105 4.88 26.37 12.22
CA LEU A 105 5.74 26.40 11.01
C LEU A 105 7.26 26.47 11.24
N ASN A 106 7.81 25.70 12.20
CA ASN A 106 9.25 25.42 12.20
C ASN A 106 9.64 24.54 10.99
N ILE A 107 10.81 24.81 10.39
CA ILE A 107 11.45 24.03 9.32
C ILE A 107 11.51 22.54 9.67
N ASN A 108 11.86 22.21 10.92
CA ASN A 108 11.94 20.82 11.38
C ASN A 108 10.57 20.11 11.37
N SER A 109 9.50 20.84 11.70
CA SER A 109 8.12 20.32 11.70
C SER A 109 7.64 20.08 10.26
N ILE A 110 7.96 21.00 9.35
CA ILE A 110 7.70 20.84 7.91
C ILE A 110 8.45 19.62 7.36
N GLU A 111 9.73 19.45 7.71
CA GLU A 111 10.54 18.32 7.26
C GLU A 111 9.96 16.99 7.75
N ARG A 112 9.57 16.88 9.03
CA ARG A 112 8.93 15.68 9.59
C ARG A 112 7.61 15.36 8.90
N PHE A 113 6.79 16.37 8.64
CA PHE A 113 5.54 16.21 7.90
C PHE A 113 5.79 15.70 6.48
N ILE A 114 6.74 16.29 5.75
CA ILE A 114 7.09 15.87 4.39
C ILE A 114 7.66 14.44 4.38
N MET A 115 8.53 14.10 5.34
CA MET A 115 9.06 12.74 5.47
C MET A 115 7.95 11.73 5.75
N PHE A 116 7.02 12.05 6.65
CA PHE A 116 5.88 11.20 6.95
C PHE A 116 5.00 10.99 5.71
N LEU A 117 4.60 12.09 5.06
CA LEU A 117 3.76 12.06 3.87
C LEU A 117 4.42 11.25 2.74
N SER A 118 5.71 11.48 2.49
CA SER A 118 6.49 10.76 1.50
C SER A 118 6.56 9.27 1.83
N ARG A 119 6.74 8.89 3.10
CA ARG A 119 6.78 7.48 3.52
C ARG A 119 5.44 6.79 3.30
N VAL A 120 4.33 7.43 3.64
CA VAL A 120 2.98 6.86 3.45
C VAL A 120 2.64 6.71 1.97
N LEU A 121 3.12 7.60 1.11
CA LEU A 121 2.89 7.53 -0.34
C LEU A 121 3.85 6.55 -1.02
N ILE A 122 5.15 6.61 -0.72
CA ILE A 122 6.19 5.86 -1.43
C ILE A 122 6.26 4.41 -0.95
N ALA A 123 6.22 4.16 0.37
CA ALA A 123 6.43 2.83 0.92
C ALA A 123 5.47 1.75 0.40
N PRO A 124 4.15 1.99 0.28
CA PRO A 124 3.22 0.97 -0.23
C PRO A 124 3.21 0.82 -1.75
N THR A 125 3.92 1.68 -2.49
CA THR A 125 3.95 1.71 -3.97
C THR A 125 4.25 0.34 -4.59
N PRO A 126 5.28 -0.42 -4.15
CA PRO A 126 5.58 -1.74 -4.72
C PRO A 126 4.39 -2.69 -4.63
N PHE A 127 3.75 -2.74 -3.47
CA PHE A 127 2.63 -3.64 -3.21
C PHE A 127 1.38 -3.24 -4.01
N ILE A 128 1.05 -1.93 -4.02
CA ILE A 128 -0.11 -1.41 -4.75
C ILE A 128 0.03 -1.72 -6.24
N VAL A 129 1.16 -1.37 -6.83
CA VAL A 129 1.42 -1.62 -8.26
C VAL A 129 1.33 -3.11 -8.56
N THR A 130 1.94 -3.96 -7.74
CA THR A 130 1.91 -5.41 -7.95
C THR A 130 0.51 -5.99 -7.85
N ILE A 131 -0.30 -5.60 -6.86
CA ILE A 131 -1.67 -6.14 -6.76
C ILE A 131 -2.55 -5.63 -7.90
N ILE A 132 -2.49 -4.35 -8.26
CA ILE A 132 -3.28 -3.83 -9.40
C ILE A 132 -2.87 -4.57 -10.69
N SER A 133 -1.57 -4.84 -10.85
CA SER A 133 -1.02 -5.48 -12.05
C SER A 133 -1.40 -6.97 -12.15
N LEU A 134 -1.38 -7.69 -11.03
CA LEU A 134 -1.67 -9.13 -11.00
C LEU A 134 -3.18 -9.43 -10.90
N GLY A 135 -3.93 -8.56 -10.23
CA GLY A 135 -5.31 -8.78 -9.86
C GLY A 135 -5.45 -9.72 -8.65
N TRP A 136 -6.46 -9.47 -7.82
CA TRP A 136 -6.74 -10.29 -6.64
C TRP A 136 -7.07 -11.77 -6.95
N PRO A 137 -7.78 -12.13 -8.03
CA PRO A 137 -8.05 -13.54 -8.33
C PRO A 137 -6.77 -14.37 -8.53
N VAL A 138 -5.73 -13.78 -9.14
CA VAL A 138 -4.45 -14.45 -9.37
C VAL A 138 -3.69 -14.59 -8.05
N VAL A 139 -3.59 -13.50 -7.29
CA VAL A 139 -2.89 -13.47 -6.00
C VAL A 139 -3.54 -14.43 -5.00
N SER A 140 -4.87 -14.40 -4.88
CA SER A 140 -5.62 -15.26 -3.95
C SER A 140 -5.46 -16.74 -4.28
N LYS A 141 -5.50 -17.13 -5.57
CA LYS A 141 -5.26 -18.52 -6.00
C LYS A 141 -3.87 -19.02 -5.60
N GLU A 142 -2.85 -18.18 -5.73
CA GLU A 142 -1.48 -18.53 -5.33
C GLU A 142 -1.33 -18.60 -3.81
N LEU A 143 -1.91 -17.64 -3.07
CA LEU A 143 -1.86 -17.65 -1.61
C LEU A 143 -2.65 -18.83 -1.00
N MET A 144 -3.68 -19.35 -1.67
CA MET A 144 -4.42 -20.55 -1.25
C MET A 144 -3.55 -21.82 -1.23
N LYS A 145 -2.42 -21.83 -1.92
CA LYS A 145 -1.45 -22.94 -1.88
C LYS A 145 -0.73 -23.01 -0.52
N ILE A 146 -0.76 -21.94 0.27
CA ILE A 146 -0.18 -21.88 1.61
C ILE A 146 -1.24 -22.35 2.62
N PRO A 147 -1.06 -23.50 3.29
CA PRO A 147 -2.11 -24.11 4.12
C PRO A 147 -2.62 -23.21 5.24
N SER A 148 -1.73 -22.44 5.87
CA SER A 148 -2.05 -21.52 6.97
C SER A 148 -2.92 -20.34 6.53
N LEU A 149 -2.81 -19.89 5.27
CA LEU A 149 -3.57 -18.76 4.74
C LEU A 149 -4.87 -19.20 4.05
N LYS A 150 -4.95 -20.46 3.63
CA LYS A 150 -6.08 -20.99 2.84
C LYS A 150 -7.44 -20.70 3.44
N LYS A 151 -7.63 -20.93 4.76
CA LYS A 151 -8.91 -20.68 5.44
C LYS A 151 -9.34 -19.21 5.37
N TYR A 152 -8.39 -18.29 5.52
CA TYR A 152 -8.66 -16.85 5.48
C TYR A 152 -8.99 -16.38 4.07
N ILE A 153 -8.27 -16.87 3.06
CA ILE A 153 -8.51 -16.47 1.67
C ILE A 153 -9.83 -17.02 1.15
N ILE A 154 -10.20 -18.26 1.51
CA ILE A 154 -11.53 -18.81 1.18
C ILE A 154 -12.63 -17.92 1.77
N TYR A 155 -12.47 -17.48 3.02
CA TYR A 155 -13.43 -16.57 3.65
C TYR A 155 -13.51 -15.23 2.91
N ILE A 156 -12.36 -14.60 2.62
CA ILE A 156 -12.29 -13.33 1.88
C ILE A 156 -12.96 -13.47 0.50
N ASN A 157 -12.65 -14.54 -0.22
CA ASN A 157 -13.23 -14.78 -1.54
C ASN A 157 -14.74 -15.05 -1.45
N TYR A 158 -15.21 -15.88 -0.50
CA TYR A 158 -16.64 -16.14 -0.33
C TYR A 158 -17.44 -14.86 -0.06
N VAL A 159 -16.94 -13.99 0.83
CA VAL A 159 -17.55 -12.69 1.12
C VAL A 159 -17.54 -11.77 -0.11
N SER A 160 -16.62 -11.97 -1.06
CA SER A 160 -16.54 -11.19 -2.29
C SER A 160 -17.43 -11.71 -3.43
N TYR A 161 -18.07 -12.89 -3.28
CA TYR A 161 -18.88 -13.57 -4.32
C TYR A 161 -20.39 -13.62 -4.00
N VAL A 162 -20.77 -13.37 -2.74
CA VAL A 162 -22.16 -13.52 -2.26
C VAL A 162 -22.96 -12.21 -2.38
N ASP A 163 -22.31 -11.12 -2.80
CA ASP A 163 -22.92 -9.85 -3.23
C ASP A 163 -22.49 -9.53 -4.67
#